data_AF-A0A0H2S0F1-F1
#
_entry.id   AF-A0A0H2S0F1-F1
#
_cell.length_a   1.000
_cell.length_b   1.000
_cell.length_c   1.000
_cell.angle_alpha   90.00
_cell.angle_beta   90.00
_cell.angle_gamma   90.00
#
_symmetry.space_group_name_H-M   'P 1'
#
loop_
_entity.id
_entity.type
_entity.pdbx_description
1 polymer ?
#
loop_
_entity_poly.entity_id
_entity_poly.type
_entity_poly.pdbx_seq_one_letter_code
_entity_poly.pdbx_strand_id
1 'polypeptide(L)'
;MALPEILTEQITRLGLPSLKIRSDEDLVAWKSTMGYRNYMLFLHRLTDSVVGWDIPRLSDEDPSLSPAIRGSLKMLERLDSWINEIPPQVSPQRFGNLAFRTWGKKLEDNANNILKELLPERLHVCVPLLEPYLVISFGSFTRMDYGTGHEAAFALLLLCLSLVRFFQPEPQEERNLVLVVFLRYLRLCWRLQDVYKLEPAGSHGVWGLDDSSFLGYVFGSGQLRERTDIPVSSVLRRPLPPTNLYYLSVSRIHEVKSGPFHEHSSQLYSIATGVPNWMKVNSGLFKMYEAEVLGKRVVVQHIPVGGLLEWDSDTNSETKQPSIDELKSSPAPLRAPWSQQSPTTTFRLPPATRTQAPWAASRAAINTAGSGLIPTSFATNSMSMPGTHGVTLLSPSPRSSQPSTASTTGPSSSQTSLHSSPQLAQTNALTFGLKSTVEDGGSELASSTRPRTTQDSI
;
A
#
# COMPACT_ATOMS: atom_id res chain seq x y z
N MET A 1 17.29 -2.39 15.22
CA MET A 1 16.47 -2.86 16.36
C MET A 1 15.68 -4.09 15.90
N ALA A 2 15.44 -5.07 16.77
CA ALA A 2 14.68 -6.28 16.42
C ALA A 2 13.17 -6.00 16.48
N LEU A 3 12.39 -6.64 15.60
CA LEU A 3 10.93 -6.62 15.67
C LEU A 3 10.49 -7.54 16.83
N PRO A 4 9.61 -7.10 17.75
CA PRO A 4 9.18 -7.94 18.87
C PRO A 4 8.44 -9.20 18.42
N GLU A 5 8.28 -10.14 19.34
CA GLU A 5 7.54 -11.38 19.17
C GLU A 5 6.31 -11.37 20.07
N ILE A 6 5.18 -11.84 19.55
CA ILE A 6 3.97 -12.10 20.32
C ILE A 6 3.75 -13.62 20.31
N LEU A 7 3.95 -14.25 21.46
CA LEU A 7 3.81 -15.69 21.64
C LEU A 7 2.33 -16.09 21.67
N THR A 8 1.99 -17.25 21.11
CA THR A 8 0.60 -17.76 21.02
C THR A 8 -0.15 -17.73 22.35
N GLU A 9 0.54 -17.95 23.48
CA GLU A 9 -0.04 -17.85 24.83
C GLU A 9 -0.55 -16.44 25.18
N GLN A 10 0.20 -15.40 24.78
CA GLN A 10 -0.17 -14.00 24.98
C GLN A 10 -1.40 -13.64 24.15
N ILE A 11 -1.49 -14.19 22.93
CA ILE A 11 -2.58 -13.92 21.97
C ILE A 11 -3.95 -14.26 22.57
N THR A 12 -4.06 -15.33 23.37
CA THR A 12 -5.32 -15.71 24.05
C THR A 12 -5.86 -14.66 25.02
N ARG A 13 -5.02 -13.72 25.46
CA ARG A 13 -5.36 -12.64 26.40
C ARG A 13 -5.62 -11.30 25.71
N LEU A 14 -5.40 -11.21 24.40
CA LEU A 14 -5.57 -9.98 23.63
C LEU A 14 -7.03 -9.75 23.27
N GLY A 15 -7.54 -8.54 23.53
CA GLY A 15 -8.83 -8.11 23.01
C GLY A 15 -8.80 -7.93 21.49
N LEU A 16 -9.96 -8.08 20.84
CA LEU A 16 -10.10 -7.87 19.40
C LEU A 16 -9.73 -6.43 19.00
N PRO A 17 -9.08 -6.22 17.83
CA PRO A 17 -8.79 -4.87 17.35
C PRO A 17 -10.09 -4.12 17.02
N SER A 18 -10.13 -2.82 17.28
CA SER A 18 -11.34 -2.00 17.17
C SER A 18 -11.05 -0.58 16.71
N LEU A 19 -12.05 0.13 16.19
CA LEU A 19 -11.90 1.51 15.74
C LEU A 19 -11.74 2.46 16.95
N LYS A 20 -10.50 2.77 17.32
CA LYS A 20 -10.19 3.67 18.45
C LYS A 20 -9.97 5.12 18.04
N ILE A 21 -9.47 5.40 16.83
CA ILE A 21 -9.16 6.76 16.37
C ILE A 21 -10.43 7.48 15.90
N ARG A 22 -11.04 8.29 16.77
CA ARG A 22 -12.30 9.01 16.49
C ARG A 22 -12.12 10.54 16.52
N SER A 23 -11.28 11.06 17.40
CA SER A 23 -10.93 12.48 17.49
C SER A 23 -9.47 12.76 17.13
N ASP A 24 -9.09 14.03 17.10
CA ASP A 24 -7.72 14.44 16.81
C ASP A 24 -6.80 14.18 18.02
N GLU A 25 -7.34 14.11 19.25
CA GLU A 25 -6.64 13.63 20.44
C GLU A 25 -6.29 12.13 20.32
N ASP A 26 -7.21 11.29 19.84
CA ASP A 26 -6.92 9.88 19.59
C ASP A 26 -5.82 9.71 18.54
N LEU A 27 -5.75 10.61 17.54
CA LEU A 27 -4.69 10.62 16.53
C LEU A 27 -3.32 11.01 17.12
N VAL A 28 -3.29 11.86 18.13
CA VAL A 28 -2.06 12.14 18.91
C VAL A 28 -1.67 10.92 19.74
N ALA A 29 -2.64 10.30 20.44
CA ALA A 29 -2.41 9.09 21.23
C ALA A 29 -1.89 7.92 20.36
N TRP A 30 -2.45 7.73 19.17
CA TRP A 30 -2.01 6.74 18.19
C TRP A 30 -0.50 6.80 17.95
N LYS A 31 0.05 7.98 17.71
CA LYS A 31 1.49 8.20 17.44
C LYS A 31 2.39 7.85 18.61
N SER A 32 1.88 7.88 19.84
CA SER A 32 2.64 7.40 21.01
C SER A 32 2.64 5.88 21.16
N THR A 33 1.67 5.15 20.58
CA THR A 33 1.48 3.72 20.87
C THR A 33 2.64 2.81 20.47
N MET A 34 2.79 1.69 21.17
CA MET A 34 3.67 0.59 20.81
C MET A 34 3.33 0.01 19.43
N GLY A 35 2.05 -0.09 19.07
CA GLY A 35 1.60 -0.46 17.73
C GLY A 35 2.16 0.46 16.63
N TYR A 36 2.09 1.79 16.81
CA TYR A 36 2.69 2.76 15.90
C TYR A 36 4.21 2.61 15.81
N ARG A 37 4.91 2.47 16.95
CA ARG A 37 6.37 2.31 16.99
C ARG A 37 6.81 1.03 16.29
N ASN A 38 6.13 -0.08 16.52
CA ASN A 38 6.38 -1.36 15.85
C ASN A 38 6.13 -1.27 14.34
N TYR A 39 5.11 -0.53 13.91
CA TYR A 39 4.84 -0.31 12.49
C TYR A 39 5.92 0.54 11.81
N MET A 40 6.34 1.65 12.42
CA MET A 40 7.44 2.46 11.88
C MET A 40 8.75 1.66 11.84
N LEU A 41 9.07 0.91 12.90
CA LEU A 41 10.22 0.00 12.91
C LEU A 41 10.15 -1.03 11.78
N PHE A 42 8.99 -1.65 11.56
CA PHE A 42 8.77 -2.61 10.50
C PHE A 42 8.96 -2.00 9.11
N LEU A 43 8.35 -0.85 8.83
CA LEU A 43 8.55 -0.15 7.55
C LEU A 43 10.02 0.24 7.29
N HIS A 44 10.75 0.65 8.33
CA HIS A 44 12.19 0.90 8.20
C HIS A 44 12.97 -0.39 7.90
N ARG A 45 12.72 -1.49 8.62
CA ARG A 45 13.36 -2.80 8.35
C ARG A 45 13.08 -3.33 6.95
N LEU A 46 11.81 -3.29 6.52
CA LEU A 46 11.41 -3.62 5.15
C LEU A 46 12.17 -2.76 4.13
N THR A 47 12.30 -1.45 4.37
CA THR A 47 13.03 -0.54 3.47
C THR A 47 14.54 -0.81 3.46
N ASP A 48 15.14 -1.13 4.61
CA ASP A 48 16.56 -1.51 4.72
C ASP A 48 16.84 -2.83 3.97
N SER A 49 15.91 -3.79 4.00
CA SER A 49 16.06 -5.11 3.39
C SER A 49 16.18 -5.09 1.86
N VAL A 50 15.65 -4.04 1.21
CA VAL A 50 15.61 -3.90 -0.26
C VAL A 50 16.71 -3.00 -0.85
N VAL A 51 17.56 -2.39 -0.03
CA VAL A 51 18.61 -1.45 -0.49
C VAL A 51 19.58 -2.13 -1.45
N GLY A 52 19.72 -1.57 -2.66
CA GLY A 52 20.58 -2.13 -3.70
C GLY A 52 20.03 -3.36 -4.42
N TRP A 53 18.83 -3.84 -4.07
CA TRP A 53 18.18 -4.99 -4.70
C TRP A 53 17.16 -4.54 -5.74
N ASP A 54 17.27 -5.08 -6.95
CA ASP A 54 16.21 -5.00 -7.96
C ASP A 54 15.07 -5.99 -7.65
N ILE A 55 13.89 -5.74 -8.19
CA ILE A 55 12.76 -6.68 -8.19
C ILE A 55 13.21 -8.01 -8.83
N PRO A 56 13.12 -9.14 -8.12
CA PRO A 56 13.66 -10.40 -8.60
C PRO A 56 12.75 -11.03 -9.66
N ARG A 57 13.36 -11.72 -10.64
CA ARG A 57 12.65 -12.48 -11.67
C ARG A 57 12.38 -13.90 -11.19
N LEU A 58 11.44 -14.05 -10.26
CA LEU A 58 11.04 -15.33 -9.68
C LEU A 58 9.82 -15.91 -10.40
N SER A 59 9.68 -17.24 -10.33
CA SER A 59 8.40 -17.93 -10.54
C SER A 59 7.74 -18.22 -9.18
N ASP A 60 6.44 -18.51 -9.18
CA ASP A 60 5.68 -18.75 -7.94
C ASP A 60 6.11 -20.04 -7.20
N GLU A 61 6.73 -20.97 -7.96
CA GLU A 61 7.33 -22.21 -7.46
C GLU A 61 8.86 -22.10 -7.26
N ASP A 62 9.41 -20.88 -7.13
CA ASP A 62 10.84 -20.70 -6.85
C ASP A 62 11.21 -21.31 -5.47
N PRO A 63 12.22 -22.19 -5.40
CA PRO A 63 12.58 -22.89 -4.17
C PRO A 63 13.21 -21.98 -3.10
N SER A 64 13.68 -20.78 -3.46
CA SER A 64 14.23 -19.80 -2.52
C SER A 64 13.16 -19.08 -1.69
N LEU A 65 11.89 -19.15 -2.08
CA LEU A 65 10.78 -18.59 -1.32
C LEU A 65 10.45 -19.44 -0.09
N SER A 66 10.08 -18.79 1.01
CA SER A 66 9.56 -19.50 2.19
C SER A 66 8.15 -20.05 1.92
N PRO A 67 7.69 -21.06 2.70
CA PRO A 67 6.29 -21.49 2.67
C PRO A 67 5.30 -20.35 2.97
N ALA A 68 5.67 -19.40 3.84
CA ALA A 68 4.83 -18.26 4.20
C ALA A 68 4.67 -17.26 3.04
N ILE A 69 5.77 -16.98 2.31
CA ILE A 69 5.72 -16.15 1.09
C ILE A 69 4.88 -16.83 0.00
N ARG A 70 5.12 -18.12 -0.30
CA ARG A 70 4.32 -18.87 -1.29
C ARG A 70 2.83 -18.94 -0.91
N GLY A 71 2.51 -19.17 0.36
CA GLY A 71 1.12 -19.13 0.84
C GLY A 71 0.46 -17.77 0.63
N SER A 72 1.20 -16.69 0.87
CA SER A 72 0.73 -15.31 0.68
C SER A 72 0.48 -14.96 -0.79
N LEU A 73 1.32 -15.47 -1.71
CA LEU A 73 1.11 -15.34 -3.15
C LEU A 73 -0.14 -16.09 -3.60
N LYS A 74 -0.29 -17.35 -3.22
CA LYS A 74 -1.47 -18.18 -3.52
C LYS A 74 -2.77 -17.58 -2.97
N MET A 75 -2.72 -16.94 -1.79
CA MET A 75 -3.83 -16.15 -1.27
C MET A 75 -4.19 -14.98 -2.20
N LEU A 76 -3.20 -14.15 -2.56
CA LEU A 76 -3.42 -12.98 -3.42
C LEU A 76 -3.89 -13.38 -4.84
N GLU A 77 -3.42 -14.51 -5.37
CA GLU A 77 -3.89 -15.09 -6.63
C GLU A 77 -5.34 -15.56 -6.57
N ARG A 78 -5.77 -16.18 -5.46
CA ARG A 78 -7.18 -16.55 -5.26
C ARG A 78 -8.09 -15.32 -5.19
N LEU A 79 -7.64 -14.24 -4.55
CA LEU A 79 -8.39 -12.96 -4.52
C LEU A 79 -8.45 -12.29 -5.91
N ASP A 80 -7.39 -12.46 -6.70
CA ASP A 80 -7.29 -11.96 -8.07
C ASP A 80 -8.11 -12.80 -9.08
N SER A 81 -8.27 -14.11 -8.86
CA SER A 81 -9.11 -14.97 -9.70
C SER A 81 -10.58 -14.54 -9.64
N TRP A 82 -11.03 -14.08 -8.47
CA TRP A 82 -12.40 -13.61 -8.26
C TRP A 82 -12.76 -12.38 -9.12
N ILE A 83 -11.78 -11.63 -9.62
CA ILE A 83 -12.05 -10.52 -10.57
C ILE A 83 -12.51 -11.07 -11.93
N ASN A 84 -12.08 -12.27 -12.32
CA ASN A 84 -12.59 -12.96 -13.51
C ASN A 84 -14.00 -13.55 -13.26
N GLU A 85 -14.24 -14.06 -12.06
CA GLU A 85 -15.51 -14.68 -11.66
C GLU A 85 -16.63 -13.65 -11.43
N ILE A 86 -16.27 -12.39 -11.18
CA ILE A 86 -17.18 -11.29 -10.84
C ILE A 86 -16.95 -10.14 -11.85
N PRO A 87 -17.39 -10.28 -13.11
CA PRO A 87 -17.17 -9.25 -14.13
C PRO A 87 -17.93 -7.95 -13.78
N PRO A 88 -17.46 -6.78 -14.28
CA PRO A 88 -18.13 -5.50 -14.06
C PRO A 88 -19.59 -5.51 -14.53
N GLN A 89 -20.49 -5.02 -13.68
CA GLN A 89 -21.89 -4.87 -14.05
C GLN A 89 -22.05 -3.73 -15.07
N VAL A 90 -22.92 -3.95 -16.06
CA VAL A 90 -23.33 -2.88 -16.99
C VAL A 90 -24.15 -1.86 -16.22
N SER A 91 -23.62 -0.65 -16.07
CA SER A 91 -24.23 0.44 -15.30
C SER A 91 -23.98 1.77 -16.00
N PRO A 92 -24.92 2.75 -15.95
CA PRO A 92 -24.68 4.12 -16.42
C PRO A 92 -23.70 4.89 -15.52
N GLN A 93 -23.35 4.35 -14.35
CA GLN A 93 -22.44 4.96 -13.39
C GLN A 93 -20.99 5.00 -13.93
N ARG A 94 -20.36 6.18 -13.86
CA ARG A 94 -19.01 6.41 -14.43
C ARG A 94 -17.87 5.89 -13.55
N PHE A 95 -18.03 5.99 -12.23
CA PHE A 95 -17.05 5.62 -11.21
C PHE A 95 -17.68 4.69 -10.16
N GLY A 96 -16.93 3.72 -9.66
CA GLY A 96 -17.40 2.72 -8.70
C GLY A 96 -18.41 1.73 -9.30
N ASN A 97 -17.94 0.58 -9.75
CA ASN A 97 -18.80 -0.49 -10.26
C ASN A 97 -19.38 -1.33 -9.11
N LEU A 98 -20.69 -1.55 -9.11
CA LEU A 98 -21.39 -2.33 -8.07
C LEU A 98 -20.89 -3.78 -7.94
N ALA A 99 -20.25 -4.36 -8.97
CA ALA A 99 -19.57 -5.66 -8.88
C ALA A 99 -18.49 -5.70 -7.78
N PHE A 100 -17.87 -4.56 -7.44
CA PHE A 100 -16.90 -4.49 -6.34
C PHE A 100 -17.52 -4.79 -4.98
N ARG A 101 -18.81 -4.48 -4.77
CA ARG A 101 -19.54 -4.88 -3.55
C ARG A 101 -19.75 -6.39 -3.50
N THR A 102 -19.96 -7.04 -4.65
CA THR A 102 -20.03 -8.51 -4.74
C THR A 102 -18.68 -9.16 -4.45
N TRP A 103 -17.58 -8.60 -4.98
CA TRP A 103 -16.22 -9.05 -4.67
C TRP A 103 -15.87 -8.84 -3.19
N GLY A 104 -16.17 -7.66 -2.64
CA GLY A 104 -15.96 -7.32 -1.24
C GLY A 104 -16.73 -8.20 -0.27
N LYS A 105 -18.03 -8.42 -0.54
CA LYS A 105 -18.83 -9.36 0.24
C LYS A 105 -18.27 -10.79 0.18
N LYS A 106 -17.79 -11.25 -0.98
CA LYS A 106 -17.15 -12.57 -1.09
C LYS A 106 -15.87 -12.65 -0.25
N LEU A 107 -15.10 -11.56 -0.13
CA LEU A 107 -13.97 -11.48 0.81
C LEU A 107 -14.45 -11.55 2.26
N GLU A 108 -15.41 -10.71 2.66
CA GLU A 108 -15.99 -10.70 4.01
C GLU A 108 -16.50 -12.09 4.43
N ASP A 109 -17.31 -12.74 3.57
CA ASP A 109 -17.88 -14.07 3.81
C ASP A 109 -16.82 -15.20 3.87
N ASN A 110 -15.59 -14.98 3.38
CA ASN A 110 -14.53 -16.01 3.29
C ASN A 110 -13.23 -15.69 4.04
N ALA A 111 -13.07 -14.49 4.62
CA ALA A 111 -11.80 -14.01 5.20
C ALA A 111 -11.26 -14.96 6.29
N ASN A 112 -12.13 -15.43 7.17
CA ASN A 112 -11.83 -16.45 8.18
C ASN A 112 -11.20 -17.73 7.58
N ASN A 113 -11.77 -18.25 6.49
CA ASN A 113 -11.30 -19.49 5.85
C ASN A 113 -9.97 -19.25 5.12
N ILE A 114 -9.85 -18.14 4.41
CA ILE A 114 -8.61 -17.73 3.74
C ILE A 114 -7.44 -17.65 4.73
N LEU A 115 -7.65 -17.04 5.90
CA LEU A 115 -6.62 -16.97 6.93
C LEU A 115 -6.30 -18.33 7.55
N LYS A 116 -7.28 -19.23 7.73
CA LYS A 116 -7.03 -20.60 8.20
C LYS A 116 -6.28 -21.48 7.20
N GLU A 117 -6.50 -21.26 5.90
CA GLU A 117 -5.74 -21.92 4.84
C GLU A 117 -4.31 -21.39 4.71
N LEU A 118 -4.12 -20.07 4.90
CA LEU A 118 -2.80 -19.43 4.90
C LEU A 118 -1.96 -19.82 6.13
N LEU A 119 -2.59 -19.87 7.30
CA LEU A 119 -1.91 -20.02 8.58
C LEU A 119 -1.79 -21.50 8.99
N PRO A 120 -0.64 -21.91 9.56
CA PRO A 120 -0.54 -23.19 10.26
C PRO A 120 -1.46 -23.21 11.49
N GLU A 121 -1.97 -24.39 11.84
CA GLU A 121 -2.99 -24.60 12.90
C GLU A 121 -2.66 -23.89 14.22
N ARG A 122 -1.39 -23.91 14.65
CA ARG A 122 -0.91 -23.22 15.87
C ARG A 122 -1.17 -21.70 15.88
N LEU A 123 -1.41 -21.07 14.73
CA LEU A 123 -1.69 -19.65 14.55
C LEU A 123 -3.17 -19.38 14.24
N HIS A 124 -4.05 -20.38 14.21
CA HIS A 124 -5.49 -20.17 13.95
C HIS A 124 -6.17 -19.31 15.02
N VAL A 125 -5.63 -19.26 16.24
CA VAL A 125 -6.05 -18.31 17.30
C VAL A 125 -5.89 -16.83 16.89
N CYS A 126 -5.00 -16.53 15.93
CA CYS A 126 -4.76 -15.18 15.44
C CYS A 126 -5.83 -14.72 14.44
N VAL A 127 -6.64 -15.62 13.88
CA VAL A 127 -7.56 -15.31 12.76
C VAL A 127 -8.51 -14.14 13.08
N PRO A 128 -9.19 -14.08 14.25
CA PRO A 128 -10.06 -12.93 14.59
C PRO A 128 -9.32 -11.61 14.79
N LEU A 129 -7.99 -11.65 15.03
CA LEU A 129 -7.15 -10.46 15.15
C LEU A 129 -6.60 -10.01 13.78
N LEU A 130 -6.51 -10.90 12.81
CA LEU A 130 -5.94 -10.64 11.48
C LEU A 130 -7.02 -10.30 10.43
N GLU A 131 -8.19 -10.92 10.53
CA GLU A 131 -9.33 -10.72 9.62
C GLU A 131 -9.69 -9.25 9.37
N PRO A 132 -9.80 -8.37 10.39
CA PRO A 132 -10.18 -6.98 10.16
C PRO A 132 -9.19 -6.22 9.27
N TYR A 133 -7.88 -6.53 9.35
CA TYR A 133 -6.87 -5.93 8.47
C TYR A 133 -6.98 -6.47 7.05
N LEU A 134 -7.18 -7.79 6.88
CA LEU A 134 -7.35 -8.40 5.57
C LEU A 134 -8.56 -7.82 4.81
N VAL A 135 -9.72 -7.72 5.47
CA VAL A 135 -10.96 -7.23 4.83
C VAL A 135 -10.79 -5.80 4.32
N ILE A 136 -10.24 -4.90 5.13
CA ILE A 136 -10.09 -3.49 4.74
C ILE A 136 -8.89 -3.22 3.82
N SER A 137 -8.01 -4.21 3.55
CA SER A 137 -6.80 -4.01 2.75
C SER A 137 -7.05 -3.66 1.28
N PHE A 138 -8.28 -3.84 0.77
CA PHE A 138 -8.56 -3.80 -0.67
C PHE A 138 -9.48 -2.66 -1.12
N GLY A 139 -9.87 -1.76 -0.21
CA GLY A 139 -10.73 -0.60 -0.49
C GLY A 139 -11.96 -0.53 0.42
N SER A 140 -12.82 0.46 0.22
CA SER A 140 -14.14 0.50 0.85
C SER A 140 -15.19 -0.04 -0.12
N PHE A 141 -15.76 -1.22 0.16
CA PHE A 141 -16.80 -1.80 -0.70
C PHE A 141 -18.05 -0.92 -0.78
N THR A 142 -18.42 -0.25 0.32
CA THR A 142 -19.56 0.67 0.36
C THR A 142 -19.33 1.89 -0.52
N ARG A 143 -18.18 2.57 -0.39
CA ARG A 143 -17.88 3.80 -1.17
C ARG A 143 -17.37 3.50 -2.59
N MET A 144 -16.86 2.28 -2.81
CA MET A 144 -16.18 1.83 -4.03
C MET A 144 -14.93 2.65 -4.34
N ASP A 145 -14.16 2.93 -3.28
CA ASP A 145 -12.92 3.70 -3.32
C ASP A 145 -11.71 2.89 -2.77
N TYR A 146 -10.50 3.33 -3.12
CA TYR A 146 -9.24 2.78 -2.61
C TYR A 146 -8.20 3.90 -2.44
N GLY A 147 -7.35 3.79 -1.42
CA GLY A 147 -6.32 4.78 -1.13
C GLY A 147 -5.34 4.33 -0.04
N THR A 148 -4.47 5.24 0.39
CA THR A 148 -3.31 4.96 1.23
C THR A 148 -3.63 4.34 2.60
N GLY A 149 -4.84 4.56 3.14
CA GLY A 149 -5.29 3.89 4.37
C GLY A 149 -5.51 2.38 4.19
N HIS A 150 -5.92 1.95 3.00
CA HIS A 150 -6.09 0.53 2.65
C HIS A 150 -4.73 -0.13 2.38
N GLU A 151 -3.81 0.58 1.72
CA GLU A 151 -2.40 0.18 1.56
C GLU A 151 -1.70 0.03 2.92
N ALA A 152 -1.92 0.97 3.84
CA ALA A 152 -1.41 0.91 5.21
C ALA A 152 -1.98 -0.28 5.98
N ALA A 153 -3.28 -0.59 5.83
CA ALA A 153 -3.89 -1.76 6.47
C ALA A 153 -3.29 -3.09 5.99
N PHE A 154 -2.93 -3.21 4.70
CA PHE A 154 -2.23 -4.40 4.21
C PHE A 154 -0.81 -4.50 4.79
N ALA A 155 -0.08 -3.40 4.88
CA ALA A 155 1.22 -3.37 5.54
C ALA A 155 1.12 -3.68 7.05
N LEU A 156 0.01 -3.33 7.72
CA LEU A 156 -0.28 -3.72 9.09
C LEU A 156 -0.64 -5.22 9.22
N LEU A 157 -1.33 -5.81 8.25
CA LEU A 157 -1.53 -7.26 8.19
C LEU A 157 -0.17 -7.99 8.12
N LEU A 158 0.76 -7.53 7.26
CA LEU A 158 2.11 -8.08 7.16
C LEU A 158 2.91 -7.91 8.46
N LEU A 159 2.77 -6.76 9.14
CA LEU A 159 3.34 -6.56 10.49
C LEU A 159 2.77 -7.59 11.47
N CYS A 160 1.46 -7.72 11.59
CA CYS A 160 0.82 -8.64 12.54
C CYS A 160 1.24 -10.10 12.30
N LEU A 161 1.35 -10.53 11.04
CA LEU A 161 1.90 -11.84 10.66
C LEU A 161 3.38 -12.00 11.05
N SER A 162 4.17 -10.94 10.96
CA SER A 162 5.59 -10.94 11.37
C SER A 162 5.78 -10.95 12.90
N LEU A 163 4.88 -10.30 13.65
CA LEU A 163 4.87 -10.30 15.12
C LEU A 163 4.61 -11.70 15.69
N VAL A 164 3.73 -12.49 15.04
CA VAL A 164 3.42 -13.88 15.45
C VAL A 164 4.30 -14.95 14.79
N ARG A 165 5.42 -14.54 14.17
CA ARG A 165 6.39 -15.41 13.47
C ARG A 165 5.77 -16.34 12.42
N PHE A 166 4.76 -15.85 11.69
CA PHE A 166 4.40 -16.46 10.40
C PHE A 166 5.50 -16.17 9.38
N PHE A 167 5.93 -14.92 9.28
CA PHE A 167 7.17 -14.51 8.62
C PHE A 167 8.31 -14.44 9.63
N GLN A 168 9.50 -14.91 9.26
CA GLN A 168 10.69 -14.75 10.09
C GLN A 168 11.28 -13.33 9.92
N PRO A 169 11.73 -12.65 10.98
CA PRO A 169 12.27 -11.29 10.93
C PRO A 169 13.72 -11.25 10.39
N GLU A 170 13.95 -11.91 9.26
CA GLU A 170 15.24 -12.03 8.58
C GLU A 170 15.29 -11.14 7.32
N PRO A 171 16.47 -10.57 6.96
CA PRO A 171 16.56 -9.63 5.83
C PRO A 171 16.13 -10.19 4.48
N GLN A 172 16.24 -11.51 4.24
CA GLN A 172 15.79 -12.12 2.99
C GLN A 172 14.25 -12.25 2.95
N GLU A 173 13.64 -12.63 4.05
CA GLU A 173 12.18 -12.76 4.16
C GLU A 173 11.52 -11.37 4.13
N GLU A 174 12.08 -10.38 4.82
CA GLU A 174 11.66 -8.98 4.76
C GLU A 174 11.78 -8.40 3.34
N ARG A 175 12.84 -8.75 2.59
CA ARG A 175 12.98 -8.37 1.18
C ARG A 175 11.91 -9.03 0.31
N ASN A 176 11.61 -10.32 0.55
CA ASN A 176 10.57 -11.05 -0.18
C ASN A 176 9.17 -10.48 0.11
N LEU A 177 8.89 -10.04 1.34
CA LEU A 177 7.65 -9.33 1.69
C LEU A 177 7.45 -8.07 0.84
N VAL A 178 8.50 -7.31 0.56
CA VAL A 178 8.41 -6.07 -0.22
C VAL A 178 8.42 -6.35 -1.73
N LEU A 179 9.44 -7.05 -2.24
CA LEU A 179 9.66 -7.17 -3.68
C LEU A 179 8.79 -8.24 -4.35
N VAL A 180 8.16 -9.13 -3.58
CA VAL A 180 7.36 -10.25 -4.08
C VAL A 180 5.90 -10.14 -3.60
N VAL A 181 5.65 -10.17 -2.29
CA VAL A 181 4.27 -10.16 -1.74
C VAL A 181 3.60 -8.80 -1.91
N PHE A 182 4.24 -7.70 -1.49
CA PHE A 182 3.67 -6.36 -1.62
C PHE A 182 3.55 -5.92 -3.09
N LEU A 183 4.49 -6.31 -3.97
CA LEU A 183 4.34 -6.12 -5.41
C LEU A 183 3.14 -6.90 -5.99
N ARG A 184 2.90 -8.14 -5.55
CA ARG A 184 1.73 -8.93 -5.96
C ARG A 184 0.41 -8.29 -5.50
N TYR A 185 0.42 -7.71 -4.30
CA TYR A 185 -0.69 -6.93 -3.75
C TYR A 185 -0.95 -5.65 -4.56
N LEU A 186 0.07 -4.84 -4.86
CA LEU A 186 -0.09 -3.64 -5.69
C LEU A 186 -0.73 -3.95 -7.04
N ARG A 187 -0.29 -5.03 -7.71
CA ARG A 187 -0.87 -5.49 -8.99
C ARG A 187 -2.34 -5.90 -8.86
N LEU A 188 -2.72 -6.56 -7.76
CA LEU A 188 -4.13 -6.87 -7.46
C LEU A 188 -4.94 -5.59 -7.27
N CYS A 189 -4.45 -4.63 -6.46
CA CYS A 189 -5.12 -3.35 -6.24
C CYS A 189 -5.28 -2.52 -7.51
N TRP A 190 -4.25 -2.44 -8.37
CA TRP A 190 -4.34 -1.79 -9.68
C TRP A 190 -5.40 -2.43 -10.58
N ARG A 191 -5.50 -3.77 -10.56
CA ARG A 191 -6.51 -4.49 -11.33
C ARG A 191 -7.93 -4.29 -10.77
N LEU A 192 -8.10 -4.24 -9.45
CA LEU A 192 -9.37 -3.87 -8.80
C LEU A 192 -9.80 -2.44 -9.20
N GLN A 193 -8.86 -1.50 -9.16
CA GLN A 193 -9.07 -0.11 -9.59
C GLN A 193 -9.52 -0.02 -11.05
N ASP A 194 -8.83 -0.70 -11.98
CA ASP A 194 -9.16 -0.65 -13.41
C ASP A 194 -10.50 -1.33 -13.73
N VAL A 195 -10.68 -2.55 -13.24
CA VAL A 195 -11.86 -3.38 -13.59
C VAL A 195 -13.13 -2.81 -12.98
N TYR A 196 -13.07 -2.36 -11.72
CA TYR A 196 -14.25 -1.80 -11.03
C TYR A 196 -14.30 -0.27 -11.01
N LYS A 197 -13.36 0.43 -11.67
CA LYS A 197 -13.30 1.90 -11.78
C LYS A 197 -13.37 2.59 -10.43
N LEU A 198 -12.57 2.11 -9.47
CA LEU A 198 -12.62 2.60 -8.09
C LEU A 198 -12.19 4.07 -7.99
N GLU A 199 -12.82 4.80 -7.08
CA GLU A 199 -12.47 6.21 -6.82
C GLU A 199 -11.22 6.32 -5.92
N PRO A 200 -10.37 7.36 -6.10
CA PRO A 200 -9.29 7.67 -5.17
C PRO A 200 -9.77 8.08 -3.77
N ALA A 201 -9.61 7.21 -2.78
CA ALA A 201 -10.03 7.45 -1.40
C ALA A 201 -9.11 8.46 -0.71
N GLY A 202 -9.64 9.62 -0.34
CA GLY A 202 -8.88 10.66 0.38
C GLY A 202 -7.78 11.33 -0.45
N SER A 203 -7.84 11.26 -1.78
CA SER A 203 -6.85 11.91 -2.65
C SER A 203 -6.83 13.43 -2.43
N HIS A 204 -5.61 13.97 -2.31
CA HIS A 204 -5.34 15.40 -2.31
C HIS A 204 -5.23 15.98 -3.74
N GLY A 205 -5.59 15.19 -4.77
CA GLY A 205 -5.43 15.53 -6.17
C GLY A 205 -3.96 15.82 -6.51
N VAL A 206 -3.74 16.91 -7.24
CA VAL A 206 -2.39 17.37 -7.67
C VAL A 206 -1.45 17.67 -6.49
N TRP A 207 -1.98 17.86 -5.27
CA TRP A 207 -1.21 18.10 -4.04
C TRP A 207 -0.79 16.82 -3.30
N GLY A 208 -1.35 15.67 -3.66
CA GLY A 208 -0.95 14.37 -3.16
C GLY A 208 0.33 13.86 -3.83
N LEU A 209 0.97 12.85 -3.24
CA LEU A 209 2.07 12.14 -3.89
C LEU A 209 1.56 11.35 -5.11
N ASP A 210 0.42 10.71 -4.92
CA ASP A 210 -0.26 9.79 -5.82
C ASP A 210 -1.76 9.81 -5.46
N ASP A 211 -2.63 9.24 -6.31
CA ASP A 211 -4.06 9.17 -6.04
C ASP A 211 -4.42 8.07 -5.01
N SER A 212 -3.62 7.00 -4.94
CA SER A 212 -3.99 5.77 -4.23
C SER A 212 -2.86 5.07 -3.47
N SER A 213 -1.59 5.26 -3.83
CA SER A 213 -0.45 4.50 -3.28
C SER A 213 0.65 5.38 -2.69
N PHE A 214 1.36 4.88 -1.67
CA PHE A 214 2.47 5.61 -1.03
C PHE A 214 3.67 4.70 -0.77
N LEU A 215 3.47 3.54 -0.17
CA LEU A 215 4.54 2.65 0.28
C LEU A 215 5.40 2.11 -0.88
N GLY A 216 4.84 1.96 -2.08
CA GLY A 216 5.63 1.65 -3.29
C GLY A 216 6.74 2.67 -3.57
N TYR A 217 6.51 3.97 -3.30
CA TYR A 217 7.52 5.02 -3.43
C TYR A 217 8.53 5.00 -2.26
N VAL A 218 8.08 4.68 -1.04
CA VAL A 218 8.98 4.53 0.13
C VAL A 218 9.96 3.38 -0.12
N PHE A 219 9.45 2.18 -0.42
CA PHE A 219 10.30 1.01 -0.68
C PHE A 219 11.16 1.17 -1.94
N GLY A 220 10.59 1.71 -3.03
CA GLY A 220 11.31 1.93 -4.28
C GLY A 220 12.43 2.97 -4.18
N SER A 221 12.22 4.04 -3.39
CA SER A 221 13.31 4.97 -3.06
C SER A 221 14.35 4.34 -2.12
N GLY A 222 13.95 3.39 -1.27
CA GLY A 222 14.82 2.55 -0.45
C GLY A 222 15.80 1.72 -1.29
N GLN A 223 15.28 0.99 -2.29
CA GLN A 223 16.09 0.22 -3.26
C GLN A 223 17.21 1.07 -3.88
N LEU A 224 16.94 2.35 -4.16
CA LEU A 224 17.87 3.27 -4.83
C LEU A 224 18.68 4.14 -3.86
N ARG A 225 18.46 4.09 -2.53
CA ARG A 225 18.94 5.13 -1.61
C ARG A 225 20.46 5.31 -1.56
N GLU A 226 21.21 4.24 -1.83
CA GLU A 226 22.68 4.19 -1.87
C GLU A 226 23.24 4.22 -3.31
N ARG A 227 22.38 4.29 -4.33
CA ARG A 227 22.77 4.38 -5.74
C ARG A 227 23.08 5.83 -6.12
N THR A 228 24.37 6.16 -6.18
CA THR A 228 24.89 7.47 -6.60
C THR A 228 24.96 7.64 -8.12
N ASP A 229 24.91 6.53 -8.87
CA ASP A 229 24.93 6.47 -10.33
C ASP A 229 23.58 6.86 -10.98
N ILE A 230 22.49 6.80 -10.21
CA ILE A 230 21.12 7.03 -10.69
C ILE A 230 20.61 8.37 -10.13
N PRO A 231 20.50 9.45 -10.92
CA PRO A 231 19.93 10.71 -10.46
C PRO A 231 18.41 10.57 -10.25
N VAL A 232 17.83 11.30 -9.28
CA VAL A 232 16.37 11.23 -9.00
C VAL A 232 15.53 11.61 -10.22
N SER A 233 16.01 12.56 -11.03
CA SER A 233 15.37 12.98 -12.28
C SER A 233 15.30 11.90 -13.36
N SER A 234 15.91 10.71 -13.15
CA SER A 234 15.73 9.54 -14.02
C SER A 234 14.25 9.13 -14.16
N VAL A 235 13.41 9.34 -13.13
CA VAL A 235 11.97 9.00 -13.16
C VAL A 235 11.19 9.72 -14.26
N LEU A 236 11.71 10.84 -14.77
CA LEU A 236 11.08 11.61 -15.84
C LEU A 236 11.46 11.10 -17.25
N ARG A 237 12.42 10.16 -17.35
CA ARG A 237 12.93 9.63 -18.62
C ARG A 237 12.30 8.27 -18.89
N ARG A 238 11.40 8.21 -19.88
CA ARG A 238 10.73 6.98 -20.30
C ARG A 238 11.51 6.28 -21.43
N PRO A 239 11.45 4.94 -21.54
CA PRO A 239 10.78 4.00 -20.63
C PRO A 239 11.58 3.81 -19.33
N LEU A 240 10.86 3.59 -18.22
CA LEU A 240 11.48 3.25 -16.94
C LEU A 240 11.69 1.73 -16.84
N PRO A 241 12.81 1.24 -16.28
CA PRO A 241 13.03 -0.19 -16.13
C PRO A 241 12.11 -0.77 -15.03
N PRO A 242 11.49 -1.95 -15.24
CA PRO A 242 10.57 -2.57 -14.27
C PRO A 242 11.30 -3.27 -13.12
N THR A 243 12.47 -2.76 -12.71
CA THR A 243 13.33 -3.34 -11.67
C THR A 243 13.11 -2.72 -10.28
N ASN A 244 12.27 -1.68 -10.18
CA ASN A 244 12.14 -0.86 -9.00
C ASN A 244 10.68 -0.47 -8.72
N LEU A 245 10.25 -0.49 -7.46
CA LEU A 245 8.86 -0.20 -7.09
C LEU A 245 8.45 1.26 -7.37
N TYR A 246 9.37 2.23 -7.22
CA TYR A 246 9.12 3.63 -7.56
C TYR A 246 8.90 3.78 -9.07
N TYR A 247 9.75 3.14 -9.87
CA TYR A 247 9.63 3.14 -11.33
C TYR A 247 8.35 2.45 -11.81
N LEU A 248 7.92 1.36 -11.16
CA LEU A 248 6.62 0.74 -11.45
C LEU A 248 5.45 1.66 -11.11
N SER A 249 5.45 2.33 -9.95
CA SER A 249 4.38 3.29 -9.60
C SER A 249 4.33 4.50 -10.54
N VAL A 250 5.47 5.07 -10.95
CA VAL A 250 5.51 6.15 -11.95
C VAL A 250 5.06 5.66 -13.33
N SER A 251 5.42 4.43 -13.71
CA SER A 251 4.93 3.82 -14.96
C SER A 251 3.41 3.63 -14.92
N ARG A 252 2.87 3.17 -13.79
CA ARG A 252 1.43 3.04 -13.55
C ARG A 252 0.71 4.40 -13.66
N ILE A 253 1.26 5.48 -13.12
CA ILE A 253 0.71 6.83 -13.32
C ILE A 253 0.60 7.16 -14.81
N HIS A 254 1.59 6.83 -15.63
CA HIS A 254 1.56 7.09 -17.07
C HIS A 254 0.57 6.21 -17.86
N GLU A 255 0.09 5.11 -17.29
CA GLU A 255 -0.99 4.28 -17.86
C GLU A 255 -2.36 4.91 -17.60
N VAL A 256 -2.58 5.47 -16.41
CA VAL A 256 -3.90 5.97 -15.97
C VAL A 256 -4.10 7.49 -16.09
N LYS A 257 -3.03 8.28 -16.14
CA LYS A 257 -3.08 9.75 -16.32
C LYS A 257 -2.51 10.16 -17.67
N SER A 258 -3.23 11.06 -18.33
CA SER A 258 -2.84 11.69 -19.60
C SER A 258 -2.41 13.14 -19.39
N GLY A 259 -1.52 13.63 -20.25
CA GLY A 259 -1.00 15.00 -20.23
C GLY A 259 0.44 15.10 -19.71
N PRO A 260 0.96 16.32 -19.50
CA PRO A 260 2.28 16.56 -18.95
C PRO A 260 2.38 16.13 -17.48
N PHE A 261 3.42 15.38 -17.12
CA PHE A 261 3.57 14.80 -15.78
C PHE A 261 3.57 15.83 -14.65
N HIS A 262 4.10 17.03 -14.89
CA HIS A 262 4.15 18.10 -13.90
C HIS A 262 2.77 18.71 -13.59
N GLU A 263 1.79 18.59 -14.49
CA GLU A 263 0.43 19.09 -14.27
C GLU A 263 -0.38 18.14 -13.39
N HIS A 264 -0.31 16.82 -13.64
CA HIS A 264 -1.14 15.82 -12.96
C HIS A 264 -0.45 15.11 -11.78
N SER A 265 0.87 15.26 -11.63
CA SER A 265 1.71 14.62 -10.60
C SER A 265 2.79 15.58 -10.07
N SER A 266 2.36 16.82 -9.73
CA SER A 266 3.24 17.94 -9.40
C SER A 266 4.23 17.66 -8.25
N GLN A 267 3.83 16.88 -7.23
CA GLN A 267 4.69 16.53 -6.10
C GLN A 267 5.82 15.58 -6.52
N LEU A 268 5.51 14.52 -7.27
CA LEU A 268 6.53 13.60 -7.82
C LEU A 268 7.48 14.33 -8.77
N TYR A 269 6.97 15.25 -9.59
CA TYR A 269 7.81 16.10 -10.44
C TYR A 269 8.73 17.02 -9.62
N SER A 270 8.21 17.63 -8.56
CA SER A 270 8.99 18.49 -7.65
C SER A 270 10.07 17.71 -6.90
N ILE A 271 9.78 16.47 -6.49
CA ILE A 271 10.77 15.54 -5.93
C ILE A 271 11.84 15.22 -6.97
N ALA A 272 11.43 14.84 -8.19
CA ALA A 272 12.33 14.45 -9.28
C ALA A 272 13.29 15.56 -9.73
N THR A 273 12.86 16.83 -9.65
CA THR A 273 13.64 17.99 -10.08
C THR A 273 14.39 18.68 -8.94
N GLY A 274 13.85 18.66 -7.72
CA GLY A 274 14.38 19.41 -6.57
C GLY A 274 15.21 18.61 -5.56
N VAL A 275 15.05 17.28 -5.48
CA VAL A 275 15.76 16.47 -4.48
C VAL A 275 17.04 15.86 -5.08
N PRO A 276 18.22 16.08 -4.49
CA PRO A 276 19.49 15.80 -5.17
C PRO A 276 19.90 14.31 -5.17
N ASN A 277 19.36 13.47 -4.29
CA ASN A 277 19.69 12.04 -4.22
C ASN A 277 18.59 11.21 -3.55
N TRP A 278 18.59 9.90 -3.83
CA TRP A 278 17.60 8.95 -3.34
C TRP A 278 17.57 8.79 -1.81
N MET A 279 18.70 8.95 -1.12
CA MET A 279 18.75 8.96 0.35
C MET A 279 17.86 10.08 0.94
N LYS A 280 17.91 11.29 0.36
CA LYS A 280 17.02 12.39 0.75
C LYS A 280 15.57 12.16 0.31
N VAL A 281 15.33 11.53 -0.86
CA VAL A 281 13.98 11.14 -1.28
C VAL A 281 13.35 10.19 -0.27
N ASN A 282 14.03 9.09 0.07
CA ASN A 282 13.53 8.09 1.01
C ASN A 282 13.27 8.69 2.40
N SER A 283 14.23 9.46 2.93
CA SER A 283 14.09 10.17 4.22
C SER A 283 12.96 11.21 4.21
N GLY A 284 12.70 11.86 3.07
CA GLY A 284 11.59 12.80 2.90
C GLY A 284 10.24 12.09 2.81
N LEU A 285 10.17 10.97 2.08
CA LEU A 285 8.96 10.17 1.92
C LEU A 285 8.52 9.51 3.22
N PHE A 286 9.44 9.06 4.09
CA PHE A 286 9.06 8.61 5.44
C PHE A 286 8.35 9.72 6.24
N LYS A 287 8.93 10.92 6.30
CA LYS A 287 8.32 12.06 7.00
C LYS A 287 6.97 12.46 6.40
N MET A 288 6.85 12.41 5.07
CA MET A 288 5.60 12.68 4.37
C MET A 288 4.56 11.58 4.62
N TYR A 289 4.96 10.31 4.74
CA TYR A 289 4.07 9.20 5.10
C TYR A 289 3.53 9.35 6.54
N GLU A 290 4.40 9.70 7.50
CA GLU A 290 4.00 9.98 8.87
C GLU A 290 3.06 11.20 9.00
N ALA A 291 3.24 12.22 8.16
CA ALA A 291 2.42 13.43 8.17
C ALA A 291 1.09 13.24 7.42
N GLU A 292 1.13 12.69 6.20
CA GLU A 292 0.04 12.69 5.23
C GLU A 292 -0.74 11.37 5.13
N VAL A 293 -0.21 10.27 5.69
CA VAL A 293 -0.94 9.00 5.84
C VAL A 293 -1.24 8.77 7.32
N LEU A 294 -0.23 8.46 8.14
CA LEU A 294 -0.44 8.08 9.54
C LEU A 294 -0.87 9.26 10.44
N GLY A 295 -0.58 10.48 9.98
CA GLY A 295 -0.91 11.73 10.64
C GLY A 295 -2.21 12.38 10.18
N LYS A 296 -3.04 11.70 9.37
CA LYS A 296 -4.35 12.20 8.93
C LYS A 296 -5.45 11.28 9.44
N ARG A 297 -6.31 11.78 10.34
CA ARG A 297 -7.44 11.00 10.88
C ARG A 297 -8.33 10.42 9.79
N VAL A 298 -8.64 11.18 8.74
CA VAL A 298 -9.48 10.71 7.62
C VAL A 298 -8.92 9.48 6.90
N VAL A 299 -7.60 9.24 6.99
CA VAL A 299 -6.92 8.07 6.42
C VAL A 299 -6.90 6.90 7.40
N VAL A 300 -6.54 7.13 8.67
CA VAL A 300 -6.34 6.05 9.67
C VAL A 300 -7.55 5.70 10.54
N GLN A 301 -8.62 6.51 10.57
CA GLN A 301 -9.82 6.28 11.41
C GLN A 301 -10.56 4.96 11.10
N HIS A 302 -10.29 4.35 9.94
CA HIS A 302 -10.88 3.08 9.52
C HIS A 302 -9.99 1.87 9.83
N ILE A 303 -8.78 2.08 10.36
CA ILE A 303 -7.87 1.02 10.77
C ILE A 303 -8.26 0.56 12.17
N PRO A 304 -8.64 -0.71 12.38
CA PRO A 304 -8.87 -1.26 13.71
C PRO A 304 -7.54 -1.43 14.41
N VAL A 305 -7.46 -1.06 15.69
CA VAL A 305 -6.23 -1.06 16.49
C VAL A 305 -6.50 -1.66 17.88
N GLY A 306 -5.45 -2.13 18.54
CA GLY A 306 -5.55 -3.14 19.60
C GLY A 306 -5.21 -4.54 19.08
N GLY A 307 -5.42 -5.56 19.93
CA GLY A 307 -4.97 -6.91 19.62
C GLY A 307 -3.45 -6.96 19.45
N LEU A 308 -2.99 -7.46 18.30
CA LEU A 308 -1.57 -7.51 17.93
C LEU A 308 -0.94 -6.12 17.70
N LEU A 309 -1.75 -5.10 17.39
CA LEU A 309 -1.32 -3.70 17.34
C LEU A 309 -1.62 -3.06 18.69
N GLU A 310 -0.74 -3.29 19.66
CA GLU A 310 -0.90 -2.78 21.02
C GLU A 310 -1.16 -1.26 21.03
N TRP A 311 -2.26 -0.89 21.67
CA TRP A 311 -2.68 0.49 21.86
C TRP A 311 -2.52 0.79 23.34
N ASP A 312 -1.42 1.46 23.68
CA ASP A 312 -0.93 1.69 25.05
C ASP A 312 -2.07 1.90 26.05
N SER A 313 -2.30 0.87 26.87
CA SER A 313 -3.29 0.89 27.94
C SER A 313 -2.67 0.38 29.25
N ASP A 314 -1.46 0.87 29.54
CA ASP A 314 -0.87 0.83 30.88
C ASP A 314 -1.56 1.85 31.82
N THR A 315 -2.88 1.73 31.93
CA THR A 315 -3.49 1.84 33.26
C THR A 315 -3.29 0.51 33.96
N ASN A 316 -2.05 0.28 34.43
CA ASN A 316 -1.79 -0.47 35.65
C ASN A 316 -2.32 0.35 36.86
N SER A 317 -3.60 0.72 36.78
CA SER A 317 -4.41 1.01 37.94
C SER A 317 -4.75 -0.35 38.54
N GLU A 318 -3.81 -0.88 39.32
CA GLU A 318 -4.17 -1.84 40.36
C GLU A 318 -5.41 -1.28 41.07
N THR A 319 -6.51 -2.02 41.03
CA THR A 319 -7.71 -1.69 41.80
C THR A 319 -7.43 -1.87 43.28
N LYS A 320 -6.69 -0.93 43.88
CA LYS A 320 -6.81 -0.63 45.30
C LYS A 320 -8.21 -0.07 45.52
N GLN A 321 -9.14 -0.98 45.74
CA GLN A 321 -10.38 -0.65 46.43
C GLN A 321 -9.98 0.06 47.74
N PRO A 322 -10.43 1.30 47.99
CA PRO A 322 -10.25 1.89 49.29
C PRO A 322 -11.14 1.12 50.27
N SER A 323 -10.51 0.27 51.10
CA SER A 323 -11.18 -0.30 52.27
C SER A 323 -11.61 0.84 53.18
N ILE A 324 -12.91 0.92 53.46
CA ILE A 324 -13.48 1.86 54.42
C ILE A 324 -13.13 1.33 55.83
N ASP A 325 -11.90 1.56 56.27
CA ASP A 325 -11.45 1.39 57.66
C ASP A 325 -10.07 2.05 57.85
N GLU A 326 -10.05 3.39 57.94
CA GLU A 326 -9.09 4.14 58.78
C GLU A 326 -9.48 5.62 58.88
N LEU A 327 -10.41 5.92 59.79
CA LEU A 327 -10.66 7.29 60.24
C LEU A 327 -9.91 7.55 61.55
N LYS A 328 -9.28 8.72 61.66
CA LYS A 328 -8.72 9.41 62.85
C LYS A 328 -7.19 9.33 63.02
N SER A 329 -6.50 10.34 62.53
CA SER A 329 -5.82 11.31 63.42
C SER A 329 -5.36 12.55 62.66
N SER A 330 -5.36 13.70 63.34
CA SER A 330 -4.72 14.93 62.89
C SER A 330 -3.68 15.32 63.94
N PRO A 331 -2.55 15.92 63.56
CA PRO A 331 -2.43 17.35 63.90
C PRO A 331 -1.61 18.23 62.93
N ALA A 332 -2.05 19.49 62.83
CA ALA A 332 -1.31 20.76 62.70
C ALA A 332 -0.19 20.97 61.63
N PRO A 333 -0.11 22.17 61.01
CA PRO A 333 0.85 22.47 59.95
C PRO A 333 2.22 22.92 60.47
N LEU A 334 3.29 22.42 59.86
CA LEU A 334 4.65 22.96 60.02
C LEU A 334 5.13 23.68 58.77
N ARG A 335 5.68 24.88 59.01
CA ARG A 335 6.13 25.86 58.01
C ARG A 335 7.53 25.50 57.52
N ALA A 336 7.73 25.40 56.21
CA ALA A 336 9.05 25.15 55.63
C ALA A 336 10.01 26.33 55.89
N PRO A 337 11.23 26.09 56.42
CA PRO A 337 12.26 27.12 56.55
C PRO A 337 13.03 27.30 55.22
N TRP A 338 13.84 28.37 55.16
CA TRP A 338 14.77 28.72 54.06
C TRP A 338 14.20 29.57 52.91
N SER A 339 13.38 30.55 53.26
CA SER A 339 13.41 31.84 52.56
C SER A 339 14.64 32.64 53.00
N GLN A 340 15.66 32.78 52.14
CA GLN A 340 16.68 33.85 52.25
C GLN A 340 17.00 34.42 50.86
N GLN A 341 17.40 35.69 50.82
CA GLN A 341 17.62 36.48 49.61
C GLN A 341 19.05 37.05 49.55
N SER A 342 19.52 37.30 48.31
CA SER A 342 20.49 38.35 47.94
C SER A 342 21.99 38.12 48.25
N PRO A 343 22.94 38.79 47.55
CA PRO A 343 22.76 39.97 46.69
C PRO A 343 23.35 39.92 45.26
N THR A 344 23.07 41.02 44.55
CA THR A 344 23.38 41.42 43.16
C THR A 344 24.86 41.45 42.76
N THR A 345 25.16 41.09 41.50
CA THR A 345 26.23 41.73 40.70
C THR A 345 25.79 41.95 39.26
N THR A 346 25.97 43.16 38.75
CA THR A 346 25.60 43.60 37.38
C THR A 346 26.69 43.32 36.34
N PHE A 347 26.30 42.81 35.16
CA PHE A 347 27.03 43.04 33.90
C PHE A 347 26.04 43.29 32.75
N ARG A 348 26.40 44.20 31.83
CA ARG A 348 25.52 44.77 30.79
C ARG A 348 26.24 44.77 29.44
N LEU A 349 25.74 44.00 28.46
CA LEU A 349 26.20 43.97 27.06
C LEU A 349 25.00 43.78 26.09
N PRO A 350 25.14 44.07 24.79
CA PRO A 350 24.08 44.68 23.95
C PRO A 350 23.09 43.70 23.30
N PRO A 351 21.95 44.20 22.75
CA PRO A 351 20.92 43.35 22.16
C PRO A 351 21.34 42.73 20.82
N ALA A 352 21.14 41.42 20.69
CA ALA A 352 21.23 40.71 19.41
C ALA A 352 19.84 40.60 18.75
N THR A 353 19.78 40.96 17.47
CA THR A 353 18.56 40.95 16.64
C THR A 353 17.95 39.55 16.54
N ARG A 354 16.67 39.40 16.89
CA ARG A 354 15.92 38.14 16.68
C ARG A 354 14.89 38.31 15.56
N THR A 355 15.20 37.76 14.39
CA THR A 355 14.27 37.63 13.28
C THR A 355 13.16 36.64 13.68
N GLN A 356 11.90 37.09 13.79
CA GLN A 356 10.75 36.20 13.97
C GLN A 356 10.07 35.90 12.63
N ALA A 357 9.56 34.67 12.48
CA ALA A 357 8.76 34.26 11.33
C ALA A 357 7.29 34.73 11.47
N PRO A 358 6.62 35.13 10.39
CA PRO A 358 5.49 36.08 10.47
C PRO A 358 4.09 35.45 10.61
N TRP A 359 3.91 34.35 11.34
CA TRP A 359 2.61 33.64 11.42
C TRP A 359 2.02 33.48 12.83
N ALA A 360 2.62 34.11 13.84
CA ALA A 360 2.13 34.11 15.21
C ALA A 360 1.21 35.32 15.51
N ALA A 361 0.02 35.38 14.91
CA ALA A 361 -1.04 36.31 15.32
C ALA A 361 -2.46 35.81 15.01
N SER A 362 -3.38 36.08 15.94
CA SER A 362 -4.85 36.11 15.76
C SER A 362 -5.63 34.80 15.57
N ARG A 363 -5.96 34.16 16.71
CA ARG A 363 -7.34 33.70 16.97
C ARG A 363 -7.78 34.19 18.35
N ALA A 364 -8.71 35.14 18.39
CA ALA A 364 -9.47 35.49 19.59
C ALA A 364 -10.86 36.00 19.19
N ALA A 365 -11.89 35.39 19.80
CA ALA A 365 -13.29 35.83 19.97
C ALA A 365 -14.08 36.40 18.76
N ILE A 366 -15.23 35.77 18.48
CA ILE A 366 -16.56 36.34 18.74
C ILE A 366 -17.50 35.17 19.03
N ASN A 367 -18.41 35.35 19.99
CA ASN A 367 -19.36 34.32 20.43
C ASN A 367 -20.68 35.02 20.75
N THR A 368 -21.77 34.77 20.00
CA THR A 368 -23.15 34.95 20.51
C THR A 368 -24.23 34.28 19.64
N ALA A 369 -24.94 33.33 20.27
CA ALA A 369 -26.38 33.01 20.19
C ALA A 369 -27.15 32.96 18.84
N GLY A 370 -27.89 31.85 18.64
CA GLY A 370 -29.00 31.77 17.67
C GLY A 370 -29.52 30.35 17.49
N SER A 371 -30.75 30.06 17.94
CA SER A 371 -31.37 28.73 17.90
C SER A 371 -31.97 28.35 16.54
N GLY A 372 -32.00 27.05 16.23
CA GLY A 372 -33.20 26.44 15.62
C GLY A 372 -33.08 25.80 14.22
N LEU A 373 -33.57 24.54 14.17
CA LEU A 373 -34.26 23.86 13.06
C LEU A 373 -33.48 23.37 11.83
N ILE A 374 -33.75 22.11 11.51
CA ILE A 374 -33.46 21.39 10.25
C ILE A 374 -34.56 21.76 9.23
N PRO A 375 -34.23 22.01 7.94
CA PRO A 375 -34.64 21.05 6.91
C PRO A 375 -33.64 20.79 5.77
N THR A 376 -33.82 19.64 5.15
CA THR A 376 -33.21 19.15 3.90
C THR A 376 -33.53 20.01 2.68
N SER A 377 -32.61 20.07 1.69
CA SER A 377 -32.93 19.73 0.27
C SER A 377 -31.73 19.91 -0.68
N PHE A 378 -31.80 19.22 -1.83
CA PHE A 378 -30.87 19.33 -2.96
C PHE A 378 -31.09 20.64 -3.73
N ALA A 379 -30.01 21.24 -4.26
CA ALA A 379 -30.06 21.98 -5.51
C ALA A 379 -28.68 22.03 -6.19
N THR A 380 -28.57 21.40 -7.36
CA THR A 380 -27.51 21.69 -8.34
C THR A 380 -27.68 23.12 -8.85
N ASN A 381 -26.59 23.84 -9.11
CA ASN A 381 -26.67 25.04 -9.94
C ASN A 381 -25.50 25.15 -10.93
N SER A 382 -25.85 25.08 -12.21
CA SER A 382 -25.00 25.43 -13.34
C SER A 382 -24.79 26.94 -13.40
N MET A 383 -23.55 27.40 -13.55
CA MET A 383 -23.27 28.79 -13.93
C MET A 383 -23.09 28.91 -15.44
N SER A 384 -24.07 29.53 -16.09
CA SER A 384 -23.99 30.03 -17.46
C SER A 384 -23.35 31.42 -17.48
N MET A 385 -22.47 31.67 -18.45
CA MET A 385 -21.94 33.01 -18.73
C MET A 385 -22.94 33.83 -19.56
N PRO A 386 -23.07 35.14 -19.33
CA PRO A 386 -23.85 36.03 -20.18
C PRO A 386 -23.07 36.37 -21.47
N GLY A 387 -23.80 36.58 -22.57
CA GLY A 387 -23.23 37.06 -23.83
C GLY A 387 -24.07 38.18 -24.45
N THR A 388 -23.39 39.10 -25.14
CA THR A 388 -23.83 39.99 -26.23
C THR A 388 -22.55 40.67 -26.75
N HIS A 389 -22.35 40.99 -28.03
CA HIS A 389 -23.31 41.33 -29.08
C HIS A 389 -23.07 40.54 -30.37
N GLY A 390 -24.11 40.39 -31.19
CA GLY A 390 -24.02 39.73 -32.49
C GLY A 390 -24.07 40.71 -33.67
N VAL A 391 -23.68 40.22 -34.84
CA VAL A 391 -24.09 40.77 -36.15
C VAL A 391 -24.51 39.59 -37.03
N THR A 392 -25.68 39.72 -37.65
CA THR A 392 -26.33 38.70 -38.48
C THR A 392 -25.79 38.73 -39.91
N LEU A 393 -25.67 37.57 -40.59
CA LEU A 393 -26.40 37.24 -41.83
C LEU A 393 -25.88 35.97 -42.56
N LEU A 394 -26.84 35.11 -42.90
CA LEU A 394 -26.94 34.23 -44.09
C LEU A 394 -25.90 33.12 -44.36
N SER A 395 -26.39 31.88 -44.29
CA SER A 395 -25.89 30.69 -45.00
C SER A 395 -26.04 30.84 -46.53
N PRO A 396 -25.32 30.04 -47.36
CA PRO A 396 -25.89 28.72 -47.72
C PRO A 396 -24.86 27.57 -47.91
N SER A 397 -25.41 26.35 -47.94
CA SER A 397 -24.78 25.08 -48.37
C SER A 397 -25.52 24.56 -49.62
N PRO A 398 -25.21 23.39 -50.23
CA PRO A 398 -23.91 22.77 -50.59
C PRO A 398 -23.88 22.25 -52.06
N ARG A 399 -22.73 21.73 -52.54
CA ARG A 399 -22.58 20.77 -53.68
C ARG A 399 -21.29 19.95 -53.46
N SER A 400 -21.29 18.61 -53.41
CA SER A 400 -21.23 17.62 -54.52
C SER A 400 -20.10 17.89 -55.52
N SER A 401 -19.24 16.95 -55.94
CA SER A 401 -19.37 15.48 -56.01
C SER A 401 -18.01 14.75 -56.23
N GLN A 402 -17.98 13.44 -55.93
CA GLN A 402 -17.04 12.41 -56.45
C GLN A 402 -17.25 12.16 -57.99
N PRO A 403 -16.54 11.26 -58.75
CA PRO A 403 -15.88 9.98 -58.35
C PRO A 403 -14.61 9.50 -59.15
N SER A 404 -14.23 8.22 -58.93
CA SER A 404 -13.56 7.25 -59.86
C SER A 404 -12.11 7.47 -60.33
N THR A 405 -11.23 6.50 -60.64
CA THR A 405 -10.88 5.10 -60.23
C THR A 405 -10.04 4.48 -61.38
N ALA A 406 -9.02 3.65 -61.07
CA ALA A 406 -8.33 2.69 -61.98
C ALA A 406 -7.52 3.29 -63.17
N SER A 407 -6.49 2.63 -63.77
CA SER A 407 -5.62 1.49 -63.40
C SER A 407 -4.49 1.29 -64.43
N THR A 408 -3.38 0.64 -64.04
CA THR A 408 -2.47 -0.16 -64.90
C THR A 408 -1.58 0.54 -65.96
N THR A 409 -0.25 0.46 -65.81
CA THR A 409 0.72 -0.13 -66.77
C THR A 409 2.16 -0.03 -66.24
N GLY A 410 2.95 -1.10 -66.37
CA GLY A 410 4.42 -1.03 -66.54
C GLY A 410 4.79 -1.77 -67.84
N PRO A 411 6.03 -2.25 -68.04
CA PRO A 411 7.30 -1.92 -67.39
C PRO A 411 8.42 -1.57 -68.42
N SER A 412 9.61 -1.16 -67.98
CA SER A 412 10.84 -1.35 -68.77
C SER A 412 12.10 -1.45 -67.91
N SER A 413 13.01 -2.32 -68.32
CA SER A 413 14.21 -2.77 -67.62
C SER A 413 15.51 -2.27 -68.27
N SER A 414 16.57 -2.10 -67.48
CA SER A 414 18.00 -2.36 -67.80
C SER A 414 18.82 -2.12 -66.50
N GLN A 415 19.56 -3.09 -65.93
CA GLN A 415 20.92 -3.54 -66.32
C GLN A 415 21.96 -2.39 -66.22
N THR A 416 23.16 -2.49 -65.64
CA THR A 416 24.04 -3.59 -65.14
C THR A 416 25.20 -2.97 -64.31
N SER A 417 26.12 -3.61 -63.56
CA SER A 417 26.46 -5.01 -63.20
C SER A 417 27.65 -5.09 -62.19
N LEU A 418 27.71 -6.11 -61.31
CA LEU A 418 28.94 -6.70 -60.69
C LEU A 418 29.70 -5.80 -59.67
N HIS A 419 30.52 -6.27 -58.69
CA HIS A 419 30.92 -7.58 -58.16
C HIS A 419 31.39 -7.37 -56.68
N SER A 420 31.82 -8.30 -55.82
CA SER A 420 32.00 -9.77 -55.80
C SER A 420 32.14 -10.27 -54.34
N SER A 421 31.87 -11.55 -54.09
CA SER A 421 32.36 -12.32 -52.91
C SER A 421 33.22 -13.49 -53.39
N PRO A 422 33.95 -14.19 -52.49
CA PRO A 422 33.69 -15.64 -52.36
C PRO A 422 33.88 -16.25 -50.95
N GLN A 423 32.97 -17.18 -50.58
CA GLN A 423 33.20 -18.57 -50.06
C GLN A 423 34.06 -18.81 -48.78
N LEU A 424 33.99 -19.92 -48.00
CA LEU A 424 33.18 -21.17 -47.88
C LEU A 424 33.41 -21.66 -46.40
N ALA A 425 32.52 -22.27 -45.62
CA ALA A 425 32.01 -23.67 -45.60
C ALA A 425 31.11 -23.81 -44.32
N GLN A 426 29.99 -24.55 -44.25
CA GLN A 426 29.84 -26.01 -44.07
C GLN A 426 30.78 -26.63 -43.00
N THR A 427 30.36 -27.46 -42.05
CA THR A 427 29.07 -28.17 -41.78
C THR A 427 28.54 -27.76 -40.37
N ASN A 428 27.64 -28.41 -39.62
CA ASN A 428 26.92 -29.70 -39.70
C ASN A 428 25.58 -29.66 -38.90
N ALA A 429 24.84 -30.78 -38.84
CA ALA A 429 23.60 -30.94 -38.06
C ALA A 429 23.63 -32.19 -37.15
N LEU A 430 22.87 -32.17 -36.04
CA LEU A 430 22.57 -33.38 -35.26
C LEU A 430 21.08 -33.44 -34.86
N THR A 431 20.44 -34.51 -35.27
CA THR A 431 19.04 -34.85 -35.03
C THR A 431 18.92 -35.68 -33.75
N PHE A 432 17.97 -35.35 -32.86
CA PHE A 432 17.55 -36.26 -31.79
C PHE A 432 16.18 -36.87 -32.13
N GLY A 433 16.16 -38.19 -32.32
CA GLY A 433 14.94 -38.96 -32.59
C GLY A 433 14.55 -39.82 -31.39
N LEU A 434 13.24 -39.93 -31.14
CA LEU A 434 12.68 -40.90 -30.18
C LEU A 434 12.99 -42.33 -30.62
N LYS A 435 13.23 -43.22 -29.64
CA LYS A 435 12.86 -44.64 -29.76
C LYS A 435 12.21 -45.13 -28.48
N SER A 436 11.02 -45.69 -28.65
CA SER A 436 10.32 -46.53 -27.68
C SER A 436 10.87 -47.96 -27.68
N THR A 437 10.81 -48.64 -26.54
CA THR A 437 10.89 -50.10 -26.45
C THR A 437 9.68 -50.61 -25.67
N VAL A 438 8.93 -51.53 -26.29
CA VAL A 438 7.83 -52.29 -25.72
C VAL A 438 8.02 -53.74 -26.15
N GLU A 439 8.19 -54.62 -25.17
CA GLU A 439 7.98 -56.08 -25.23
C GLU A 439 7.75 -56.57 -23.78
N ASP A 440 7.19 -57.75 -23.55
CA ASP A 440 5.75 -58.09 -23.59
C ASP A 440 5.52 -59.34 -22.69
N GLY A 441 4.31 -59.54 -22.13
CA GLY A 441 3.88 -60.73 -21.37
C GLY A 441 4.55 -60.97 -19.99
N GLY A 442 3.85 -61.49 -18.97
CA GLY A 442 2.43 -61.80 -18.82
C GLY A 442 2.14 -62.46 -17.45
N SER A 443 0.89 -62.35 -16.96
CA SER A 443 0.09 -63.28 -16.10
C SER A 443 0.79 -64.15 -14.99
N GLU A 444 0.29 -64.32 -13.76
CA GLU A 444 -1.09 -64.59 -13.32
C GLU A 444 -1.35 -64.26 -11.82
N LEU A 445 -2.64 -64.15 -11.47
CA LEU A 445 -3.36 -64.47 -10.20
C LEU A 445 -2.67 -64.29 -8.83
N ALA A 446 -3.22 -63.44 -7.94
CA ALA A 446 -4.19 -63.78 -6.87
C ALA A 446 -3.56 -64.49 -5.64
N SER A 447 -3.92 -64.24 -4.37
CA SER A 447 -5.17 -63.72 -3.80
C SER A 447 -4.98 -63.13 -2.38
N SER A 448 -6.06 -62.53 -1.85
CA SER A 448 -6.42 -62.34 -0.41
C SER A 448 -5.61 -63.16 0.63
N THR A 449 -5.27 -62.70 1.84
CA THR A 449 -6.20 -62.22 2.89
C THR A 449 -5.45 -61.55 4.08
N ARG A 450 -6.13 -60.63 4.80
CA ARG A 450 -5.78 -60.11 6.16
C ARG A 450 -5.97 -61.21 7.26
N PRO A 451 -5.82 -60.93 8.58
CA PRO A 451 -4.73 -60.29 9.34
C PRO A 451 -4.39 -61.06 10.67
N ARG A 452 -3.34 -60.68 11.44
CA ARG A 452 -3.42 -60.34 12.90
C ARG A 452 -2.08 -60.20 13.65
N THR A 453 -2.12 -59.24 14.57
CA THR A 453 -1.42 -59.09 15.88
C THR A 453 -0.71 -60.29 16.53
N THR A 454 0.52 -60.06 17.00
CA THR A 454 1.00 -60.06 18.42
C THR A 454 2.46 -59.52 18.42
N GLN A 455 2.86 -58.50 19.17
CA GLN A 455 3.06 -58.35 20.63
C GLN A 455 4.52 -58.64 21.07
N ASP A 456 4.96 -57.91 22.10
CA ASP A 456 6.17 -58.09 22.95
C ASP A 456 7.58 -57.71 22.43
N SER A 457 8.05 -56.57 22.95
CA SER A 457 9.25 -56.43 23.80
C SER A 457 10.59 -57.06 23.38
N ILE A 458 11.59 -56.20 23.11
CA ILE A 458 12.72 -55.86 24.02
C ILE A 458 13.31 -54.50 23.60
#